data_AF-A0A352SDL4-F1
#
_entry.id   AF-A0A352SDL4-F1
#
_cell.length_a   1.000
_cell.length_b   1.000
_cell.length_c   1.000
_cell.angle_alpha   90.00
_cell.angle_beta   90.00
_cell.angle_gamma   90.00
#
_symmetry.space_group_name_H-M   'P 1'
#
loop_
_entity.id
_entity.type
_entity.pdbx_description
1 polymer ?
#
loop_
_entity_poly.entity_id
_entity_poly.type
_entity_poly.pdbx_seq_one_letter_code
_entity_poly.pdbx_strand_id
1 'polypeptide(L)'
;MSRAAKRRFEGSASEPHKVLLSLFKQFGHRYSVHEVFSDFVEIAALSISNSVDRHHAEAREKRYKEIVRRYERVDRERFPQMFGALVQTFEDLVQGWVPNGDGLADVLGQTYMMLELGNDKAGQFFTPYPVSRLMARMNIGDGAPFVQRDGFVTLSEPACGAGGMVIACADALHDAGHNYQQTMHATCIDIDPRCVHMTYVQLALLHIPAIVIHGNALSVEAWSTWFTPAHVVGGWGEKLRFRRRAEAMRELLQSAKRVNETEVGDRAADEAFRADGTPIPAAALRVLVPDDQLALF
;
A
#
# COMPACT_ATOMS: atom_id res chain seq x y z
N MET A 1 6.59 19.54 10.16
CA MET A 1 5.60 19.36 11.27
C MET A 1 5.79 20.47 12.31
N SER A 2 4.74 20.99 12.96
CA SER A 2 4.91 21.99 14.04
C SER A 2 5.42 21.35 15.34
N ARG A 3 6.15 22.11 16.18
CA ARG A 3 6.63 21.63 17.49
C ARG A 3 5.51 21.13 18.40
N ALA A 4 4.31 21.73 18.31
CA ALA A 4 3.14 21.33 19.07
C ALA A 4 2.58 19.98 18.59
N ALA A 5 2.52 19.75 17.27
CA ALA A 5 2.11 18.47 16.71
C ALA A 5 3.09 17.35 17.09
N LYS A 6 4.40 17.63 17.08
CA LYS A 6 5.44 16.68 17.50
C LYS A 6 5.28 16.26 18.96
N ARG A 7 5.10 17.22 19.88
CA ARG A 7 4.89 16.92 21.31
C ARG A 7 3.62 16.12 21.56
N ARG A 8 2.53 16.42 20.83
CA ARG A 8 1.29 15.67 20.92
C ARG A 8 1.48 14.21 20.47
N PHE A 9 2.21 14.01 19.37
CA PHE A 9 2.54 12.67 18.86
C PHE A 9 3.49 11.89 19.78
N GLU A 10 4.54 12.51 20.30
CA GLU A 10 5.45 11.88 21.28
C GLU A 10 4.69 11.47 22.56
N GLY A 11 3.65 12.22 22.93
CA GLY A 11 2.77 11.88 24.04
C GLY A 11 1.76 10.76 23.76
N SER A 12 1.40 10.52 22.50
CA SER A 12 0.45 9.47 22.09
C SER A 12 1.11 8.20 21.53
N ALA A 13 2.42 8.23 21.24
CA ALA A 13 3.16 7.08 20.76
C ALA A 13 3.22 5.97 21.83
N SER A 14 3.05 4.72 21.43
CA SER A 14 3.23 3.57 22.32
C SER A 14 4.69 3.43 22.76
N GLU A 15 4.95 2.68 23.83
CA GLU A 15 6.32 2.46 24.31
C GLU A 15 7.22 1.81 23.25
N PRO A 16 6.79 0.78 22.49
CA PRO A 16 7.61 0.25 21.38
C PRO A 16 7.91 1.31 20.31
N HIS A 17 6.96 2.19 20.00
CA HIS A 17 7.19 3.26 19.01
C HIS A 17 8.22 4.28 19.49
N LYS A 18 8.19 4.64 20.79
CA LYS A 18 9.22 5.47 21.43
C LYS A 18 10.59 4.80 21.40
N VAL A 19 10.65 3.47 21.64
CA VAL A 19 11.88 2.68 21.52
C VAL A 19 12.43 2.77 20.10
N LEU A 20 11.60 2.56 19.08
CA LEU A 20 12.01 2.70 17.67
C LEU A 20 12.61 4.08 17.38
N LEU A 21 11.94 5.16 17.78
CA LEU A 21 12.43 6.53 17.62
C LEU A 21 13.76 6.76 18.34
N SER A 22 13.92 6.19 19.54
CA SER A 22 15.17 6.31 20.31
C SER A 22 16.34 5.61 19.61
N LEU A 23 16.10 4.43 19.01
CA LEU A 23 17.11 3.66 18.31
C LEU A 23 17.62 4.42 17.09
N PHE A 24 16.74 5.06 16.31
CA PHE A 24 17.14 5.94 15.20
C PHE A 24 18.07 7.07 15.66
N LYS A 25 17.74 7.73 16.77
CA LYS A 25 18.54 8.85 17.30
C LYS A 25 19.96 8.40 17.71
N GLN A 26 20.13 7.15 18.16
CA GLN A 26 21.44 6.61 18.55
C GLN A 26 22.42 6.51 17.37
N PHE A 27 21.94 6.40 16.12
CA PHE A 27 22.81 6.41 14.94
C PHE A 27 23.35 7.81 14.59
N GLY A 28 22.68 8.88 15.05
CA GLY A 28 22.94 10.25 14.62
C GLY A 28 24.35 10.79 14.91
N HIS A 29 25.13 10.08 15.73
CA HIS A 29 26.53 10.42 15.99
C HIS A 29 27.48 10.05 14.83
N ARG A 30 27.13 9.04 14.03
CA ARG A 30 28.01 8.46 13.01
C ARG A 30 27.39 8.44 11.61
N TYR A 31 26.07 8.36 11.53
CA TYR A 31 25.35 8.22 10.27
C TYR A 31 24.24 9.27 10.17
N SER A 32 23.90 9.63 8.93
CA SER A 32 22.70 10.42 8.69
C SER A 32 21.46 9.61 9.09
N VAL A 33 20.64 10.15 9.99
CA VAL A 33 19.37 9.52 10.41
C VAL A 33 18.46 9.25 9.19
N HIS A 34 18.53 10.13 8.19
CA HIS A 34 17.80 9.97 6.94
C HIS A 34 18.26 8.74 6.14
N GLU A 35 19.57 8.51 6.04
CA GLU A 35 20.13 7.32 5.37
C GLU A 35 19.83 6.06 6.16
N VAL A 36 19.95 6.10 7.49
CA VAL A 36 19.62 4.98 8.38
C VAL A 36 18.15 4.60 8.26
N PHE A 37 17.25 5.58 8.16
CA PHE A 37 15.83 5.32 7.92
C PHE A 37 15.59 4.63 6.58
N SER A 38 16.18 5.16 5.51
CA SER A 38 16.09 4.56 4.17
C SER A 38 16.59 3.12 4.16
N ASP A 39 17.74 2.87 4.79
CA ASP A 39 18.34 1.55 4.88
C ASP A 39 17.51 0.61 5.75
N PHE A 40 16.98 1.08 6.87
CA PHE A 40 16.12 0.30 7.75
C PHE A 40 14.88 -0.24 7.02
N VAL A 41 14.15 0.62 6.32
CA VAL A 41 12.94 0.19 5.61
C VAL A 41 13.28 -0.71 4.42
N GLU A 42 14.39 -0.44 3.72
CA GLU A 42 14.87 -1.28 2.62
C GLU A 42 15.26 -2.68 3.10
N ILE A 43 16.13 -2.80 4.12
CA ILE A 43 16.54 -4.12 4.62
C ILE A 43 15.37 -4.90 5.22
N ALA A 44 14.42 -4.22 5.90
CA ALA A 44 13.20 -4.87 6.41
C ALA A 44 12.35 -5.41 5.26
N ALA A 45 12.14 -4.62 4.19
CA ALA A 45 11.43 -5.04 3.00
C ALA A 45 12.12 -6.24 2.33
N LEU A 46 13.45 -6.18 2.17
CA LEU A 46 14.25 -7.27 1.60
C LEU A 46 14.12 -8.56 2.43
N SER A 47 14.27 -8.47 3.75
CA SER A 47 14.18 -9.64 4.64
C SER A 47 12.79 -10.29 4.60
N ILE A 48 11.72 -9.49 4.68
CA ILE A 48 10.34 -10.00 4.57
C ILE A 48 10.13 -10.64 3.20
N SER A 49 10.51 -9.93 2.13
CA SER A 49 10.25 -10.40 0.77
C SER A 49 10.98 -11.70 0.44
N ASN A 50 12.24 -11.84 0.86
CA ASN A 50 13.03 -13.05 0.64
C ASN A 50 12.42 -14.30 1.29
N SER A 51 11.53 -14.15 2.27
CA SER A 51 10.84 -15.29 2.91
C SER A 51 9.73 -15.90 2.04
N VAL A 52 9.21 -15.17 1.05
CA VAL A 52 8.06 -15.58 0.22
C VAL A 52 8.32 -15.47 -1.28
N ASP A 53 9.14 -14.53 -1.74
CA ASP A 53 9.41 -14.26 -3.15
C ASP A 53 10.76 -14.86 -3.56
N ARG A 54 10.72 -16.09 -4.09
CA ARG A 54 11.92 -16.80 -4.56
C ARG A 54 12.47 -16.25 -5.86
N HIS A 55 11.65 -15.60 -6.69
CA HIS A 55 12.08 -15.09 -8.01
C HIS A 55 13.09 -13.96 -7.87
N HIS A 56 12.90 -13.10 -6.87
CA HIS A 56 13.78 -11.94 -6.64
C HIS A 56 14.77 -12.16 -5.48
N ALA A 57 14.70 -13.31 -4.78
CA ALA A 57 15.43 -13.55 -3.53
C ALA A 57 16.95 -13.35 -3.66
N GLU A 58 17.58 -13.84 -4.72
CA GLU A 58 19.04 -13.74 -4.88
C GLU A 58 19.50 -12.29 -5.02
N ALA A 59 18.85 -11.52 -5.90
CA ALA A 59 19.17 -10.11 -6.13
C ALA A 59 18.92 -9.27 -4.86
N ARG A 60 17.80 -9.53 -4.17
CA ARG A 60 17.44 -8.87 -2.92
C ARG A 60 18.40 -9.21 -1.78
N GLU A 61 18.82 -10.46 -1.66
CA GLU A 61 19.81 -10.92 -0.67
C GLU A 61 21.18 -10.28 -0.90
N LYS A 62 21.60 -10.13 -2.16
CA LYS A 62 22.82 -9.39 -2.50
C LYS A 62 22.71 -7.92 -2.04
N ARG A 63 21.60 -7.25 -2.34
CA ARG A 63 21.34 -5.87 -1.92
C ARG A 63 21.33 -5.71 -0.40
N TYR A 64 20.70 -6.63 0.32
CA TYR A 64 20.70 -6.67 1.78
C TYR A 64 22.13 -6.69 2.33
N LYS A 65 22.98 -7.58 1.80
CA LYS A 65 24.40 -7.68 2.20
C LYS A 65 25.19 -6.41 1.89
N GLU A 66 24.92 -5.74 0.77
CA GLU A 66 25.57 -4.46 0.41
C GLU A 66 25.25 -3.36 1.43
N ILE A 67 23.98 -3.23 1.83
CA ILE A 67 23.56 -2.22 2.82
C ILE A 67 24.19 -2.51 4.17
N VAL A 68 24.03 -3.73 4.67
CA VAL A 68 24.48 -4.13 6.02
C VAL A 68 26.00 -3.98 6.17
N ARG A 69 26.79 -4.21 5.11
CA ARG A 69 28.27 -4.05 5.13
C ARG A 69 28.74 -2.61 5.40
N ARG A 70 27.88 -1.60 5.24
CA ARG A 70 28.23 -0.19 5.53
C ARG A 70 28.25 0.14 7.02
N TYR A 71 27.71 -0.74 7.86
CA TYR A 71 27.56 -0.53 9.29
C TYR A 71 28.54 -1.36 10.12
N GLU A 72 29.04 -0.78 11.21
CA GLU A 72 29.81 -1.54 12.21
C GLU A 72 28.97 -2.67 12.80
N ARG A 73 29.63 -3.66 13.39
CA ARG A 73 28.91 -4.75 14.08
C ARG A 73 27.88 -4.25 15.10
N VAL A 74 28.27 -3.31 15.96
CA VAL A 74 27.39 -2.75 17.01
C VAL A 74 26.17 -2.04 16.42
N ASP A 75 26.33 -1.37 15.28
CA ASP A 75 25.26 -0.63 14.61
C ASP A 75 24.33 -1.60 13.85
N ARG A 76 24.90 -2.65 13.24
CA ARG A 76 24.13 -3.72 12.58
C ARG A 76 23.18 -4.43 13.54
N GLU A 77 23.60 -4.66 14.77
CA GLU A 77 22.80 -5.33 15.80
C GLU A 77 21.58 -4.50 16.25
N ARG A 78 21.54 -3.19 15.96
CA ARG A 78 20.37 -2.33 16.23
C ARG A 78 19.24 -2.50 15.21
N PHE A 79 19.53 -2.85 13.95
CA PHE A 79 18.48 -2.99 12.93
C PHE A 79 17.41 -4.05 13.30
N PRO A 80 17.78 -5.26 13.78
CA PRO A 80 16.80 -6.21 14.28
C PRO A 80 15.99 -5.68 15.47
N GLN A 81 16.61 -4.89 16.36
CA GLN A 81 15.92 -4.29 17.52
C GLN A 81 14.89 -3.26 17.05
N MET A 82 15.24 -2.43 16.06
CA MET A 82 14.33 -1.48 15.42
C MET A 82 13.16 -2.21 14.76
N PHE A 83 13.44 -3.30 14.05
CA PHE A 83 12.38 -4.10 13.43
C PHE A 83 11.46 -4.74 14.47
N GLY A 84 12.03 -5.27 15.57
CA GLY A 84 11.24 -5.79 16.69
C GLY A 84 10.34 -4.73 17.33
N ALA A 85 10.85 -3.52 17.54
CA ALA A 85 10.07 -2.39 18.05
C ALA A 85 8.94 -1.98 17.09
N LEU A 86 9.19 -2.00 15.78
CA LEU A 86 8.16 -1.76 14.76
C LEU A 86 7.06 -2.82 14.80
N VAL A 87 7.43 -4.10 14.85
CA VAL A 87 6.47 -5.22 14.95
C VAL A 87 5.63 -5.06 16.21
N GLN A 88 6.25 -4.87 17.37
CA GLN A 88 5.54 -4.65 18.64
C GLN A 88 4.60 -3.44 18.59
N THR A 89 4.97 -2.37 17.89
CA THR A 89 4.08 -1.21 17.70
C THR A 89 2.81 -1.59 16.93
N PHE A 90 2.92 -2.41 15.88
CA PHE A 90 1.75 -2.91 15.15
C PHE A 90 0.94 -3.91 15.97
N GLU A 91 1.58 -4.80 16.72
CA GLU A 91 0.91 -5.73 17.62
C GLU A 91 0.07 -4.99 18.67
N ASP A 92 0.62 -3.95 19.31
CA ASP A 92 -0.13 -3.12 20.27
C ASP A 92 -1.37 -2.48 19.63
N LEU A 93 -1.23 -1.97 18.39
CA LEU A 93 -2.34 -1.37 17.65
C LEU A 93 -3.43 -2.41 17.34
N VAL A 94 -3.05 -3.60 16.87
CA VAL A 94 -4.00 -4.67 16.52
C VAL A 94 -4.68 -5.23 17.77
N GLN A 95 -3.97 -5.36 18.88
CA GLN A 95 -4.55 -5.84 20.15
C GLN A 95 -5.49 -4.83 20.79
N GLY A 96 -5.17 -3.53 20.67
CA GLY A 96 -6.03 -2.44 21.11
C GLY A 96 -7.15 -2.08 20.14
N TRP A 97 -7.20 -2.74 18.97
CA TRP A 97 -8.12 -2.39 17.90
C TRP A 97 -9.55 -2.70 18.27
N VAL A 98 -10.38 -1.66 18.29
CA VAL A 98 -11.82 -1.79 18.53
C VAL A 98 -12.60 -1.12 17.40
N PRO A 99 -13.72 -1.73 16.95
CA PRO A 99 -14.56 -1.12 15.93
C PRO A 99 -14.98 0.30 16.33
N ASN A 100 -14.80 1.25 15.41
CA ASN A 100 -15.06 2.69 15.59
C ASN A 100 -14.23 3.42 16.66
N GLY A 101 -13.20 2.80 17.23
CA GLY A 101 -12.24 3.46 18.13
C GLY A 101 -10.94 3.84 17.43
N ASP A 102 -9.85 3.81 18.20
CA ASP A 102 -8.49 3.90 17.67
C ASP A 102 -8.22 2.63 16.84
N GLY A 103 -7.83 2.84 15.59
CA GLY A 103 -7.65 1.79 14.59
C GLY A 103 -6.19 1.46 14.33
N LEU A 104 -5.94 0.95 13.13
CA LEU A 104 -4.59 0.85 12.58
C LEU A 104 -3.95 2.25 12.44
N ALA A 105 -2.67 2.31 12.06
CA ALA A 105 -1.98 3.57 11.84
C ALA A 105 -0.87 3.45 10.79
N ASP A 106 -0.56 4.58 10.14
CA ASP A 106 0.66 4.77 9.35
C ASP A 106 1.88 5.01 10.26
N VAL A 107 2.36 3.96 10.92
CA VAL A 107 3.47 4.01 11.89
C VAL A 107 4.77 4.48 11.24
N LEU A 108 5.13 4.00 10.04
CA LEU A 108 6.37 4.40 9.37
C LEU A 108 6.29 5.83 8.82
N GLY A 109 5.15 6.26 8.28
CA GLY A 109 4.94 7.66 7.89
C GLY A 109 5.00 8.60 9.10
N GLN A 110 4.36 8.23 10.22
CA GLN A 110 4.48 8.99 11.48
C GLN A 110 5.92 9.05 11.98
N THR A 111 6.63 7.93 11.99
CA THR A 111 8.05 7.85 12.38
C THR A 111 8.90 8.79 11.52
N TYR A 112 8.73 8.74 10.20
CA TYR A 112 9.44 9.59 9.25
C TYR A 112 9.20 11.09 9.52
N MET A 113 7.95 11.46 9.79
CA MET A 113 7.60 12.84 10.13
C MET A 113 8.14 13.29 11.49
N MET A 114 8.14 12.42 12.50
CA MET A 114 8.66 12.71 13.86
C MET A 114 10.18 12.86 13.88
N LEU A 115 10.88 12.12 13.02
CA LEU A 115 12.31 12.26 12.78
C LEU A 115 12.64 13.47 11.88
N GLU A 116 11.64 14.21 11.40
CA GLU A 116 11.81 15.39 10.53
C GLU A 116 12.58 15.09 9.25
N LEU A 117 12.35 13.90 8.67
CA LEU A 117 13.04 13.42 7.47
C LEU A 117 12.39 13.89 6.17
N GLY A 118 11.27 14.62 6.26
CA GLY A 118 10.52 15.15 5.12
C GLY A 118 11.37 15.99 4.18
N ASN A 119 11.18 15.77 2.88
CA ASN A 119 11.80 16.60 1.85
C ASN A 119 10.80 17.67 1.37
N ASP A 120 10.67 18.76 2.12
CA ASP A 120 9.77 19.87 1.79
C ASP A 120 10.08 20.47 0.40
N LYS A 121 11.34 20.41 -0.04
CA LYS A 121 11.77 20.91 -1.36
C LYS A 121 11.34 20.01 -2.52
N ALA A 122 11.11 18.73 -2.26
CA ALA A 122 10.54 17.79 -3.23
C ALA A 122 9.00 17.75 -3.18
N GLY A 123 8.36 18.57 -2.33
CA GLY A 123 6.91 18.59 -2.18
C GLY A 123 6.33 17.31 -1.55
N GLN A 124 7.13 16.57 -0.78
CA GLN A 124 6.67 15.35 -0.11
C GLN A 124 5.80 15.69 1.10
N PHE A 125 4.50 15.40 1.01
CA PHE A 125 3.55 15.58 2.11
C PHE A 125 2.83 14.26 2.38
N PHE A 126 2.88 13.79 3.63
CA PHE A 126 2.09 12.63 4.04
C PHE A 126 0.73 13.09 4.55
N THR A 127 -0.31 12.45 4.04
CA THR A 127 -1.69 12.67 4.49
C THR A 127 -1.81 12.29 5.96
N PRO A 128 -2.23 13.21 6.85
CA PRO A 128 -2.47 12.87 8.26
C PRO A 128 -3.46 11.72 8.37
N TYR A 129 -3.14 10.70 9.17
CA TYR A 129 -3.92 9.47 9.23
C TYR A 129 -5.43 9.66 9.50
N PRO A 130 -5.89 10.59 10.37
CA PRO A 130 -7.32 10.86 10.54
C PRO A 130 -8.02 11.32 9.26
N VAL A 131 -7.32 12.04 8.37
CA VAL A 131 -7.84 12.45 7.06
C VAL A 131 -7.95 11.23 6.14
N SER A 132 -6.93 10.37 6.12
CA SER A 132 -6.97 9.11 5.38
C SER A 132 -8.15 8.24 5.82
N ARG A 133 -8.41 8.12 7.14
CA ARG A 133 -9.53 7.36 7.70
C ARG A 133 -10.89 7.93 7.30
N LEU A 134 -11.05 9.25 7.36
CA LEU A 134 -12.26 9.92 6.89
C LEU A 134 -12.51 9.60 5.41
N MET A 135 -11.49 9.77 4.56
CA MET A 135 -11.58 9.51 3.13
C MET A 135 -11.88 8.05 2.83
N ALA A 136 -11.23 7.11 3.52
CA ALA A 136 -11.48 5.68 3.37
C ALA A 136 -12.93 5.31 3.67
N ARG A 137 -13.46 5.78 4.81
CA ARG A 137 -14.86 5.54 5.20
C ARG A 137 -15.86 6.12 4.20
N MET A 138 -15.58 7.30 3.63
CA MET A 138 -16.45 7.91 2.61
C MET A 138 -16.44 7.14 1.28
N ASN A 139 -15.28 6.61 0.86
CA ASN A 139 -15.13 5.96 -0.45
C ASN A 139 -15.50 4.47 -0.44
N ILE A 140 -15.11 3.75 0.61
CA ILE A 140 -15.40 2.31 0.75
C ILE A 140 -16.82 2.10 1.28
N GLY A 141 -17.32 3.01 2.13
CA GLY A 141 -18.59 2.80 2.83
C GLY A 141 -18.52 1.55 3.71
N ASP A 142 -19.53 0.70 3.60
CA ASP A 142 -19.55 -0.60 4.27
C ASP A 142 -18.77 -1.69 3.49
N GLY A 143 -18.25 -1.41 2.29
CA GLY A 143 -17.56 -2.37 1.42
C GLY A 143 -18.45 -3.51 0.88
N ALA A 144 -19.65 -3.68 1.42
CA ALA A 144 -20.51 -4.82 1.18
C ALA A 144 -20.90 -5.01 -0.30
N PRO A 145 -21.22 -3.97 -1.10
CA PRO A 145 -21.54 -4.15 -2.51
C PRO A 145 -20.41 -4.79 -3.32
N PHE A 146 -19.16 -4.44 -3.03
CA PHE A 146 -18.00 -4.99 -3.73
C PHE A 146 -17.67 -6.40 -3.24
N VAL A 147 -17.70 -6.61 -1.92
CA VAL A 147 -17.40 -7.92 -1.31
C VAL A 147 -18.46 -8.95 -1.69
N GLN A 148 -19.75 -8.59 -1.70
CA GLN A 148 -20.82 -9.51 -2.11
C GLN A 148 -20.76 -9.85 -3.60
N ARG A 149 -20.42 -8.88 -4.46
CA ARG A 149 -20.38 -9.07 -5.91
C ARG A 149 -19.14 -9.85 -6.37
N ASP A 150 -17.96 -9.49 -5.86
CA ASP A 150 -16.68 -9.95 -6.38
C ASP A 150 -15.81 -10.72 -5.35
N GLY A 151 -16.29 -10.86 -4.11
CA GLY A 151 -15.55 -11.48 -3.00
C GLY A 151 -14.56 -10.55 -2.31
N PHE A 152 -14.10 -9.48 -2.97
CA PHE A 152 -13.13 -8.53 -2.42
C PHE A 152 -13.15 -7.16 -3.12
N VAL A 153 -12.68 -6.15 -2.40
CA VAL A 153 -12.40 -4.80 -2.91
C VAL A 153 -11.01 -4.75 -3.53
N THR A 154 -10.86 -4.12 -4.70
CA THR A 154 -9.56 -3.77 -5.27
C THR A 154 -9.31 -2.28 -5.12
N LEU A 155 -8.16 -1.92 -4.56
CA LEU A 155 -7.74 -0.54 -4.36
C LEU A 155 -6.54 -0.22 -5.25
N SER A 156 -6.50 1.00 -5.77
CA SER A 156 -5.37 1.53 -6.53
C SER A 156 -4.94 2.84 -5.90
N GLU A 157 -3.69 2.91 -5.47
CA GLU A 157 -3.10 4.09 -4.84
C GLU A 157 -1.84 4.51 -5.63
N PRO A 158 -1.96 5.45 -6.60
CA PRO A 158 -0.90 5.78 -7.56
C PRO A 158 0.22 6.67 -6.99
N ALA A 159 0.07 7.22 -5.78
CA ALA A 159 1.08 8.01 -5.07
C ALA A 159 1.02 7.66 -3.58
N CYS A 160 1.40 6.43 -3.26
CA CYS A 160 1.06 5.81 -1.98
C CYS A 160 1.77 6.36 -0.75
N GLY A 161 2.89 7.06 -0.93
CA GLY A 161 3.71 7.53 0.18
C GLY A 161 4.11 6.37 1.08
N ALA A 162 3.78 6.45 2.36
CA ALA A 162 4.02 5.36 3.31
C ALA A 162 2.90 4.30 3.32
N GLY A 163 1.86 4.45 2.51
CA GLY A 163 0.74 3.51 2.42
C GLY A 163 -0.44 3.82 3.35
N GLY A 164 -0.43 4.98 4.01
CA GLY A 164 -1.42 5.35 5.03
C GLY A 164 -2.87 5.33 4.54
N MET A 165 -3.14 5.64 3.25
CA MET A 165 -4.48 5.53 2.68
C MET A 165 -4.95 4.07 2.59
N VAL A 166 -4.08 3.15 2.17
CA VAL A 166 -4.41 1.72 2.06
C VAL A 166 -4.64 1.10 3.44
N ILE A 167 -3.84 1.50 4.43
CA ILE A 167 -4.04 1.08 5.83
C ILE A 167 -5.39 1.60 6.36
N ALA A 168 -5.74 2.86 6.06
CA ALA A 168 -7.03 3.43 6.43
C ALA A 168 -8.22 2.72 5.75
N CYS A 169 -8.05 2.24 4.52
CA CYS A 169 -9.04 1.41 3.84
C CYS A 169 -9.22 0.04 4.49
N ALA A 170 -8.15 -0.58 4.98
CA ALA A 170 -8.23 -1.81 5.78
C ALA A 170 -9.00 -1.56 7.09
N ASP A 171 -8.74 -0.42 7.74
CA ASP A 171 -9.43 0.01 8.95
C ASP A 171 -10.94 0.20 8.71
N ALA A 172 -11.31 0.87 7.62
CA ALA A 172 -12.72 1.07 7.25
C ALA A 172 -13.45 -0.26 6.96
N LEU A 173 -12.80 -1.22 6.29
CA LEU A 173 -13.39 -2.54 6.04
C LEU A 173 -13.60 -3.33 7.32
N HIS A 174 -12.65 -3.27 8.25
CA HIS A 174 -12.80 -3.90 9.55
C HIS A 174 -13.92 -3.28 10.37
N ASP A 175 -14.02 -1.94 10.40
CA ASP A 175 -15.10 -1.22 11.05
C ASP A 175 -16.48 -1.62 10.48
N ALA A 176 -16.53 -1.99 9.19
CA ALA A 176 -17.72 -2.50 8.52
C ALA A 176 -17.96 -4.02 8.74
N GLY A 177 -17.14 -4.70 9.54
CA GLY A 177 -17.27 -6.12 9.86
C GLY A 177 -16.66 -7.07 8.83
N HIS A 178 -15.86 -6.57 7.89
CA HIS A 178 -15.16 -7.39 6.91
C HIS A 178 -13.73 -7.73 7.37
N ASN A 179 -13.32 -8.97 7.14
CA ASN A 179 -11.92 -9.34 7.29
C ASN A 179 -11.11 -8.80 6.10
N TYR A 180 -10.55 -7.60 6.24
CA TYR A 180 -9.78 -6.93 5.21
C TYR A 180 -8.67 -7.82 4.61
N GLN A 181 -8.06 -8.70 5.41
CA GLN A 181 -7.00 -9.60 4.95
C GLN A 181 -7.47 -10.59 3.86
N GLN A 182 -8.77 -10.84 3.77
CA GLN A 182 -9.38 -11.72 2.76
C GLN A 182 -10.28 -10.99 1.78
N THR A 183 -10.79 -9.81 2.14
CA THR A 183 -11.77 -9.07 1.35
C THR A 183 -11.19 -7.82 0.69
N MET A 184 -9.87 -7.64 0.69
CA MET A 184 -9.22 -6.53 -0.01
C MET A 184 -7.94 -6.96 -0.75
N HIS A 185 -7.64 -6.28 -1.84
CA HIS A 185 -6.32 -6.28 -2.47
C HIS A 185 -5.95 -4.86 -2.91
N ALA A 186 -4.70 -4.45 -2.68
CA ALA A 186 -4.22 -3.12 -3.06
C ALA A 186 -3.08 -3.17 -4.09
N THR A 187 -3.10 -2.22 -5.02
CA THR A 187 -1.98 -1.88 -5.90
C THR A 187 -1.49 -0.49 -5.52
N CYS A 188 -0.24 -0.38 -5.10
CA CYS A 188 0.37 0.85 -4.62
C CYS A 188 1.53 1.24 -5.53
N ILE A 189 1.67 2.52 -5.86
CA ILE A 189 2.77 3.03 -6.68
C ILE A 189 3.38 4.23 -5.98
N ASP A 190 4.71 4.34 -5.99
CA ASP A 190 5.40 5.57 -5.63
C ASP A 190 6.69 5.73 -6.43
N ILE A 191 7.08 6.99 -6.65
CA ILE A 191 8.32 7.37 -7.34
C ILE A 191 9.52 7.34 -6.39
N ASP A 192 9.30 7.47 -5.07
CA ASP A 192 10.35 7.38 -4.07
C ASP A 192 10.49 5.92 -3.59
N PRO A 193 11.64 5.25 -3.80
CA PRO A 193 11.83 3.88 -3.35
C PRO A 193 11.69 3.72 -1.82
N ARG A 194 11.89 4.79 -1.04
CA ARG A 194 11.66 4.74 0.42
C ARG A 194 10.19 4.65 0.76
N CYS A 195 9.33 5.37 0.03
CA CYS A 195 7.88 5.28 0.13
C CYS A 195 7.41 3.86 -0.23
N VAL A 196 7.97 3.28 -1.30
CA VAL A 196 7.73 1.88 -1.69
C VAL A 196 8.08 0.92 -0.56
N HIS A 197 9.27 1.03 0.03
CA HIS A 197 9.69 0.14 1.11
C HIS A 197 8.87 0.35 2.40
N MET A 198 8.54 1.60 2.78
CA MET A 198 7.64 1.89 3.89
C MET A 198 6.29 1.22 3.68
N THR A 199 5.67 1.46 2.53
CA THR A 199 4.38 0.87 2.17
C THR A 199 4.46 -0.66 2.22
N TYR A 200 5.47 -1.26 1.60
CA TYR A 200 5.66 -2.71 1.59
C TYR A 200 5.74 -3.30 2.99
N VAL A 201 6.58 -2.73 3.87
CA VAL A 201 6.77 -3.24 5.23
C VAL A 201 5.49 -3.14 6.03
N GLN A 202 4.80 -2.00 6.01
CA GLN A 202 3.56 -1.83 6.79
C GLN A 202 2.45 -2.79 6.32
N LEU A 203 2.24 -2.89 5.00
CA LEU A 203 1.23 -3.79 4.44
C LEU A 203 1.57 -5.27 4.71
N ALA A 204 2.85 -5.64 4.69
CA ALA A 204 3.28 -6.99 5.05
C ALA A 204 3.02 -7.33 6.51
N LEU A 205 3.36 -6.43 7.45
CA LEU A 205 3.16 -6.64 8.89
C LEU A 205 1.67 -6.66 9.27
N LEU A 206 0.84 -5.86 8.59
CA LEU A 206 -0.61 -5.87 8.77
C LEU A 206 -1.33 -6.99 8.01
N HIS A 207 -0.59 -7.86 7.31
CA HIS A 207 -1.13 -8.93 6.47
C HIS A 207 -2.15 -8.44 5.42
N ILE A 208 -1.92 -7.25 4.85
CA ILE A 208 -2.74 -6.69 3.78
C ILE A 208 -2.25 -7.25 2.43
N PRO A 209 -3.11 -7.93 1.65
CA PRO A 209 -2.75 -8.39 0.31
C PRO A 209 -2.50 -7.20 -0.62
N ALA A 210 -1.26 -7.04 -1.08
CA ALA A 210 -0.89 -5.92 -1.93
C ALA A 210 0.27 -6.21 -2.89
N ILE A 211 0.32 -5.41 -3.95
CA ILE A 211 1.42 -5.25 -4.89
C ILE A 211 1.91 -3.80 -4.77
N VAL A 212 3.18 -3.60 -4.42
CA VAL A 212 3.78 -2.26 -4.31
C VAL A 212 4.81 -2.09 -5.42
N ILE A 213 4.69 -1.01 -6.18
CA ILE A 213 5.48 -0.75 -7.38
C ILE A 213 6.32 0.50 -7.16
N HIS A 214 7.62 0.37 -7.37
CA HIS A 214 8.47 1.52 -7.58
C HIS A 214 8.34 1.95 -9.03
N GLY A 215 7.75 3.12 -9.26
CA GLY A 215 7.35 3.53 -10.60
C GLY A 215 6.80 4.95 -10.65
N ASN A 216 6.54 5.40 -11.87
CA ASN A 216 5.85 6.65 -12.10
C ASN A 216 4.45 6.35 -12.64
N ALA A 217 3.43 6.62 -11.82
CA ALA A 217 2.05 6.33 -12.18
C ALA A 217 1.53 7.18 -13.36
N LEU A 218 2.13 8.34 -13.64
CA LEU A 218 1.76 9.20 -14.78
C LEU A 218 2.33 8.67 -16.09
N SER A 219 3.60 8.21 -16.10
CA SER A 219 4.22 7.59 -17.29
C SER A 219 3.92 6.10 -17.42
N VAL A 220 3.33 5.49 -16.38
CA VAL A 220 3.05 4.05 -16.30
C VAL A 220 4.35 3.21 -16.35
N GLU A 221 5.47 3.80 -15.93
CA GLU A 221 6.75 3.11 -15.82
C GLU A 221 6.84 2.36 -14.49
N ALA A 222 7.30 1.11 -14.55
CA ALA A 222 7.59 0.29 -13.38
C ALA A 222 9.07 -0.11 -13.38
N TRP A 223 9.79 0.24 -12.33
CA TRP A 223 11.21 -0.07 -12.14
C TRP A 223 11.43 -1.27 -11.22
N SER A 224 10.56 -1.49 -10.24
CA SER A 224 10.54 -2.72 -9.43
C SER A 224 9.16 -3.01 -8.84
N THR A 225 8.88 -4.30 -8.59
CA THR A 225 7.59 -4.78 -8.05
C THR A 225 7.81 -5.60 -6.78
N TRP A 226 6.96 -5.39 -5.78
CA TRP A 226 7.04 -6.01 -4.47
C TRP A 226 5.71 -6.65 -4.09
N PHE A 227 5.71 -7.98 -3.94
CA PHE A 227 4.54 -8.75 -3.55
C PHE A 227 4.56 -9.00 -2.04
N THR A 228 3.53 -8.54 -1.35
CA THR A 228 3.39 -8.77 0.10
C THR A 228 3.25 -10.28 0.40
N PRO A 229 3.66 -10.74 1.59
CA PRO A 229 3.43 -12.14 1.99
C PRO A 229 1.98 -12.58 1.86
N ALA A 230 1.03 -11.72 2.24
CA ALA A 230 -0.40 -11.99 2.10
C ALA A 230 -0.82 -12.18 0.63
N HIS A 231 -0.23 -11.41 -0.32
CA HIS A 231 -0.46 -11.61 -1.75
C HIS A 231 0.02 -12.98 -2.23
N VAL A 232 1.28 -13.33 -1.90
CA VAL A 232 1.92 -14.57 -2.36
C VAL A 232 1.24 -15.79 -1.76
N VAL A 233 1.17 -15.87 -0.43
CA VAL A 233 0.60 -17.04 0.27
C VAL A 233 -0.90 -17.15 0.04
N GLY A 234 -1.59 -16.03 -0.12
CA GLY A 234 -3.03 -15.99 -0.36
C GLY A 234 -3.47 -16.30 -1.80
N GLY A 235 -2.54 -16.65 -2.70
CA GLY A 235 -2.85 -16.97 -4.10
C GLY A 235 -3.52 -15.82 -4.86
N TRP A 236 -3.16 -14.57 -4.53
CA TRP A 236 -3.86 -13.40 -5.07
C TRP A 236 -3.60 -13.16 -6.54
N GLY A 237 -2.47 -13.61 -7.07
CA GLY A 237 -2.17 -13.57 -8.51
C GLY A 237 -3.28 -14.21 -9.34
N GLU A 238 -3.68 -15.44 -8.98
CA GLU A 238 -4.77 -16.16 -9.65
C GLU A 238 -6.13 -15.49 -9.44
N LYS A 239 -6.44 -15.06 -8.20
CA LYS A 239 -7.71 -14.37 -7.88
C LYS A 239 -7.89 -13.12 -8.73
N LEU A 240 -6.84 -12.32 -8.90
CA LEU A 240 -6.86 -11.10 -9.70
C LEU A 240 -7.00 -11.40 -11.20
N ARG A 241 -6.28 -12.41 -11.71
CA ARG A 241 -6.39 -12.83 -13.12
C ARG A 241 -7.78 -13.37 -13.45
N PHE A 242 -8.35 -14.17 -12.56
CA PHE A 242 -9.73 -14.65 -12.69
C PHE A 242 -10.72 -13.49 -12.73
N ARG A 243 -10.58 -12.52 -11.81
CA ARG A 243 -11.39 -11.30 -11.78
C ARG A 243 -11.29 -10.50 -13.07
N ARG A 244 -10.07 -10.25 -13.57
CA ARG A 244 -9.85 -9.53 -14.85
C ARG A 244 -10.56 -10.21 -16.02
N ARG A 245 -10.45 -11.55 -16.11
CA ARG A 245 -11.14 -12.33 -17.16
C ARG A 245 -12.65 -12.26 -17.03
N ALA A 246 -13.18 -12.33 -15.81
CA ALA A 246 -14.61 -12.20 -15.55
C ALA A 246 -15.13 -10.80 -15.90
N GLU A 247 -14.40 -9.74 -15.55
CA GLU A 247 -14.71 -8.35 -15.92
C GLU A 247 -14.71 -8.19 -17.45
N ALA A 248 -13.66 -8.64 -18.14
CA ALA A 248 -13.56 -8.58 -19.60
C ALA A 248 -14.70 -9.35 -20.31
N MET A 249 -15.07 -10.53 -19.80
CA MET A 249 -16.19 -11.30 -20.35
C MET A 249 -17.53 -10.58 -20.14
N ARG A 250 -17.76 -9.97 -18.96
CA ARG A 250 -18.98 -9.18 -18.71
C ARG A 250 -19.07 -7.99 -19.65
N GLU A 251 -17.96 -7.28 -19.86
CA GLU A 251 -17.89 -6.15 -20.79
C GLU A 251 -18.20 -6.59 -22.23
N LEU A 252 -17.63 -7.72 -22.68
CA LEU A 252 -17.89 -8.28 -24.01
C LEU A 252 -19.35 -8.73 -24.19
N LEU A 253 -19.95 -9.34 -23.17
CA LEU A 253 -21.38 -9.71 -23.18
C LEU A 253 -22.29 -8.48 -23.19
N GLN A 254 -21.92 -7.41 -22.48
CA GLN A 254 -22.68 -6.16 -22.46
C GLN A 254 -22.56 -5.40 -23.79
N SER A 255 -21.38 -5.38 -24.41
CA SER A 255 -21.19 -4.76 -25.73
C SER A 255 -21.97 -5.52 -26.80
N ALA A 256 -21.94 -6.87 -26.79
CA ALA A 256 -22.74 -7.69 -27.71
C ALA A 256 -24.26 -7.46 -27.54
N LYS A 257 -24.76 -7.30 -26.30
CA LYS A 257 -26.17 -6.95 -26.05
C LYS A 257 -26.53 -5.56 -26.60
N ARG A 258 -25.66 -4.56 -26.41
CA ARG A 258 -25.89 -3.22 -26.96
C ARG A 258 -25.95 -3.24 -28.48
N VAL A 259 -25.03 -3.96 -29.14
CA VAL A 259 -25.03 -4.11 -30.61
C VAL A 259 -26.36 -4.68 -31.10
N ASN A 260 -26.85 -5.76 -30.49
CA ASN A 260 -28.15 -6.37 -30.82
C ASN A 260 -29.35 -5.42 -30.57
N GLU A 261 -29.31 -4.59 -29.52
CA GLU A 261 -30.36 -3.60 -29.26
C GLU A 261 -30.35 -2.45 -30.27
N THR A 262 -29.17 -2.01 -30.74
CA THR A 262 -29.06 -1.05 -31.86
C THR A 262 -29.52 -1.64 -33.19
N GLU A 263 -29.20 -2.91 -33.51
CA GLU A 263 -29.67 -3.57 -34.74
C GLU A 263 -31.19 -3.81 -34.76
N VAL A 264 -31.83 -3.95 -33.59
CA VAL A 264 -33.30 -4.05 -33.46
C VAL A 264 -33.96 -2.67 -33.41
N GLY A 265 -33.25 -1.64 -32.95
CA GLY A 265 -33.71 -0.24 -32.85
C GLY A 265 -33.68 0.53 -34.17
N ASP A 266 -32.90 0.10 -35.16
CA ASP A 266 -32.73 0.80 -36.45
C ASP A 266 -33.91 0.60 -37.44
N ARG A 267 -35.09 0.23 -36.92
CA ARG A 267 -36.38 0.24 -37.66
C ARG A 267 -37.37 1.30 -37.18
N ALA A 268 -36.96 2.28 -36.37
CA ALA A 268 -37.81 3.42 -36.04
C ALA A 268 -37.02 4.72 -35.71
N ALA A 269 -36.92 5.56 -36.75
CA ALA A 269 -36.92 7.04 -36.75
C ALA A 269 -35.83 7.87 -36.02
N ASP A 270 -35.15 8.65 -36.88
CA ASP A 270 -34.80 10.08 -36.85
C ASP A 270 -34.25 10.81 -35.61
N GLU A 271 -33.06 11.36 -35.86
CA GLU A 271 -32.44 12.63 -35.45
C GLU A 271 -32.96 13.36 -34.19
N ALA A 272 -32.15 13.29 -33.13
CA ALA A 272 -31.99 14.40 -32.18
C ALA A 272 -30.54 14.47 -31.69
N PHE A 273 -29.94 15.64 -31.92
CA PHE A 273 -28.63 16.07 -31.47
C PHE A 273 -28.40 15.73 -29.99
N ARG A 274 -27.51 14.77 -29.71
CA ARG A 274 -27.00 14.51 -28.35
C ARG A 274 -25.58 15.03 -28.27
N ALA A 275 -25.36 15.96 -27.36
CA ALA A 275 -24.03 16.40 -26.97
C ALA A 275 -23.18 15.17 -26.63
N ASP A 276 -22.03 15.07 -27.30
CA ASP A 276 -21.04 14.02 -27.12
C ASP A 276 -20.40 14.16 -25.73
N GLY A 277 -21.14 13.71 -24.72
CA GLY A 277 -20.62 13.33 -23.43
C GLY A 277 -20.24 11.86 -23.50
N THR A 278 -19.31 11.50 -24.38
CA THR A 278 -18.67 10.19 -24.34
C THR A 278 -18.19 10.00 -22.91
N PRO A 279 -18.72 9.02 -22.14
CA PRO A 279 -18.15 8.72 -20.86
C PRO A 279 -16.69 8.36 -21.13
N ILE A 280 -15.75 9.05 -20.50
CA ILE A 280 -14.37 8.60 -20.45
C ILE A 280 -14.46 7.12 -20.08
N PRO A 281 -13.96 6.18 -20.91
CA PRO A 281 -14.08 4.78 -20.62
C PRO A 281 -13.58 4.55 -19.19
N ALA A 282 -14.34 3.80 -18.39
CA ALA A 282 -13.97 3.43 -17.02
C ALA A 282 -12.62 2.64 -16.94
N ALA A 283 -11.93 2.46 -18.06
CA ALA A 283 -10.50 2.19 -18.17
C ALA A 283 -9.61 3.37 -17.74
N ALA A 284 -10.15 4.35 -17.01
CA ALA A 284 -9.41 5.43 -16.38
C ALA A 284 -8.35 4.86 -15.42
N LEU A 285 -7.09 4.94 -15.86
CA LEU A 285 -5.88 4.86 -15.03
C LEU A 285 -5.77 3.65 -14.09
N ARG A 286 -6.15 2.45 -14.54
CA ARG A 286 -5.66 1.23 -13.88
C ARG A 286 -4.23 1.00 -14.35
N VAL A 287 -3.25 1.29 -13.49
CA VAL A 287 -1.91 0.73 -13.69
C VAL A 287 -2.04 -0.77 -13.48
N LEU A 288 -2.12 -1.48 -14.60
CA LEU A 288 -2.31 -2.92 -14.62
C LEU A 288 -0.95 -3.57 -14.42
N VAL A 289 -0.76 -4.21 -13.26
CA VAL A 289 0.32 -5.18 -13.09
C VAL A 289 0.17 -6.26 -14.16
N PRO A 290 1.17 -6.49 -15.02
CA PRO A 290 1.07 -7.48 -16.09
C PRO A 290 0.73 -8.90 -15.60
N ASP A 291 0.04 -9.67 -16.44
CA ASP A 291 -0.46 -11.01 -16.07
C ASP A 291 0.68 -12.03 -15.83
N ASP A 292 1.83 -11.85 -16.47
CA ASP A 292 3.07 -12.60 -16.23
C ASP A 292 3.65 -12.30 -14.84
N GLN A 293 3.62 -11.04 -14.41
CA GLN A 293 4.01 -10.68 -13.03
C GLN A 293 3.05 -11.27 -12.00
N LEU A 294 1.74 -11.34 -12.30
CA LEU A 294 0.76 -12.00 -11.44
C LEU A 294 0.88 -13.54 -11.43
N ALA A 295 1.53 -14.12 -12.43
CA ALA A 295 1.70 -15.58 -12.54
C ALA A 295 2.97 -16.10 -11.84
N LEU A 296 3.73 -15.23 -11.16
CA LEU A 296 4.93 -15.62 -10.43
C LEU A 296 4.64 -16.53 -9.22
N PHE A 297 3.41 -16.49 -8.66
CA PHE A 297 3.04 -17.20 -7.43
C PHE A 297 1.70 -17.92 -7.56
#